data_AF-A0A3N0A0E8-F1
#
_entry.id   AF-A0A3N0A0E8-F1
#
_cell.length_a   1.000
_cell.length_b   1.000
_cell.length_c   1.000
_cell.angle_alpha   90.00
_cell.angle_beta   90.00
_cell.angle_gamma   90.00
#
_symmetry.space_group_name_H-M   'P 1'
#
loop_
_entity.id
_entity.type
_entity.pdbx_description
1 polymer ?
#
loop_
_entity_poly.entity_id
_entity_poly.type
_entity_poly.pdbx_seq_one_letter_code
_entity_poly.pdbx_strand_id
1 'polypeptide(L)' 'MSDQKGKKFLELVDEQSNLQWKIISCISALIDSKWESRQLCDEIEQMVSRHADITRNINCIES' A
#
# COMPACT_ATOMS: atom_id res chain seq x y z
N MET A 1 21.53 -6.64 21.04
CA MET A 1 21.73 -5.71 19.90
C MET A 1 20.92 -6.13 18.67
N SER A 2 20.82 -7.43 18.34
CA SER A 2 19.96 -7.93 17.24
C SER A 2 18.47 -7.67 17.47
N ASP A 3 17.98 -7.91 18.69
CA ASP A 3 16.54 -7.94 18.97
C ASP A 3 15.90 -6.55 18.92
N GLN A 4 16.64 -5.52 19.34
CA GLN A 4 16.18 -4.14 19.28
C GLN A 4 16.13 -3.62 17.84
N LYS A 5 17.05 -4.07 16.99
CA LYS A 5 17.05 -3.76 15.56
C LYS A 5 15.92 -4.49 14.82
N GLY A 6 15.66 -5.74 15.18
CA GLY A 6 14.53 -6.53 14.65
C GLY A 6 13.18 -5.93 15.04
N LYS A 7 13.01 -5.52 16.30
CA LYS A 7 11.79 -4.86 16.77
C LYS A 7 11.53 -3.54 16.04
N LYS A 8 12.56 -2.70 15.91
CA LYS A 8 12.46 -1.42 15.19
C LYS A 8 12.14 -1.61 13.70
N PHE A 9 12.64 -2.69 13.10
CA PHE A 9 12.29 -3.04 11.72
C PHE A 9 10.80 -3.39 11.59
N LEU A 10 10.26 -4.23 12.48
CA LEU A 10 8.84 -4.59 12.48
C LEU A 10 7.93 -3.38 12.74
N GLU A 11 8.32 -2.47 13.64
CA GLU A 11 7.61 -1.22 13.89
C GLU A 11 7.54 -0.35 12.63
N LEU A 12 8.64 -0.23 11.88
CA LEU A 12 8.66 0.52 10.63
C LEU A 12 7.81 -0.13 9.53
N VAL A 13 7.78 -1.46 9.46
CA VAL A 13 6.92 -2.20 8.51
C VAL A 13 5.44 -1.98 8.84
N ASP A 14 5.08 -1.98 10.12
CA ASP A 14 3.71 -1.76 10.57
C ASP A 14 3.27 -0.31 10.32
N GLU A 15 4.15 0.67 10.61
CA GLU A 15 3.92 2.09 10.28
C GLU A 15 3.73 2.29 8.76
N GLN A 16 4.58 1.68 7.94
CA GLN A 16 4.48 1.75 6.49
C GLN A 16 3.17 1.13 5.98
N SER A 17 2.77 -0.01 6.52
CA SER A 17 1.52 -0.70 6.15
C SER A 17 0.30 0.14 6.50
N ASN A 18 0.28 0.72 7.71
CA ASN A 18 -0.78 1.63 8.15
C ASN A 18 -0.89 2.89 7.27
N LEU A 19 0.26 3.44 6.84
CA LEU A 19 0.28 4.59 5.95
C LEU A 19 -0.25 4.23 4.55
N GLN A 20 0.13 3.07 4.00
CA GLN A 20 -0.39 2.58 2.71
C GLN A 20 -1.90 2.43 2.74
N TRP A 21 -2.47 1.85 3.80
CA TRP A 21 -3.91 1.70 3.95
C TRP A 21 -4.65 3.05 3.98
N LYS A 22 -4.09 4.06 4.67
CA LYS A 22 -4.66 5.42 4.68
C LYS A 22 -4.65 6.05 3.29
N ILE A 23 -3.55 5.88 2.55
CA ILE A 23 -3.43 6.39 1.18
C ILE A 23 -4.48 5.76 0.27
N ILE A 24 -4.63 4.43 0.31
CA ILE A 24 -5.65 3.70 -0.45
C ILE A 24 -7.05 4.20 -0.08
N SER A 25 -7.35 4.37 1.21
CA SER A 25 -8.66 4.86 1.65
C SER A 25 -8.97 6.28 1.15
N CYS A 26 -8.00 7.19 1.20
CA CYS A 26 -8.19 8.55 0.69
C CYS A 26 -8.44 8.53 -0.83
N ILE A 27 -7.69 7.71 -1.55
CA ILE A 27 -7.81 7.54 -2.98
C ILE A 27 -9.18 6.98 -3.38
N SER A 28 -9.69 5.97 -2.66
CA SER A 28 -11.04 5.45 -2.89
C SER A 28 -12.11 6.51 -2.67
N ALA A 29 -12.01 7.29 -1.58
CA ALA A 29 -12.96 8.36 -1.29
C ALA A 29 -12.97 9.45 -2.38
N LEU A 30 -11.81 9.71 -2.98
CA LEU A 30 -11.63 10.64 -4.09
C LEU A 30 -12.24 10.13 -5.41
N ILE A 31 -12.14 8.83 -5.69
CA ILE A 31 -12.87 8.21 -6.81
C ILE A 31 -14.38 8.29 -6.56
N ASP A 32 -14.83 7.94 -5.34
CA ASP A 32 -16.25 7.93 -4.96
C ASP A 32 -16.88 9.33 -5.01
N SER A 33 -16.08 10.39 -4.79
CA SER A 33 -16.54 11.77 -4.97
C SER A 33 -16.74 12.17 -6.45
N LYS A 34 -16.63 11.21 -7.39
CA LYS A 34 -16.70 11.43 -8.84
C LYS A 34 -15.69 12.47 -9.31
N TRP A 35 -14.46 12.41 -8.81
CA TRP A 35 -13.42 13.32 -9.26
C TRP A 35 -13.20 13.16 -10.77
N GLU A 36 -13.40 14.25 -11.51
CA GLU A 36 -13.47 14.27 -12.97
C GLU A 36 -12.13 14.01 -13.70
N SER A 37 -11.03 13.78 -12.97
CA SER A 37 -9.73 13.53 -13.60
C SER A 37 -9.55 12.06 -13.93
N ARG A 38 -9.93 11.69 -15.15
CA ARG A 38 -9.80 10.32 -15.67
C ARG A 38 -8.35 9.81 -15.63
N GLN A 39 -7.39 10.68 -15.91
CA GLN A 39 -5.96 10.35 -15.82
C GLN A 39 -5.56 9.93 -14.40
N LEU A 40 -6.03 10.63 -13.37
CA LEU A 40 -5.69 10.30 -11.99
C LEU A 40 -6.34 9.00 -11.55
N CYS A 41 -7.58 8.72 -11.97
CA CYS A 41 -8.21 7.42 -11.73
C CYS A 41 -7.40 6.27 -12.34
N ASP A 42 -6.97 6.40 -13.60
CA ASP A 42 -6.20 5.37 -14.29
C ASP A 42 -4.81 5.13 -13.62
N GLU A 43 -4.14 6.20 -13.18
CA GLU A 43 -2.86 6.11 -12.45
C GLU A 43 -3.04 5.43 -11.09
N ILE A 44 -4.12 5.75 -10.37
CA ILE A 44 -4.50 5.13 -9.10
C ILE A 44 -4.76 3.62 -9.27
N GLU A 45 -5.56 3.24 -10.26
CA GLU A 45 -5.87 1.83 -10.52
C GLU A 45 -4.60 1.02 -10.79
N GLN A 46 -3.66 1.58 -11.57
CA GLN A 46 -2.36 0.93 -11.81
C GLN A 46 -1.53 0.79 -10.54
N MET A 47 -1.52 1.81 -9.67
CA MET A 47 -0.80 1.76 -8.40
C MET A 47 -1.37 0.69 -7.46
N VAL A 48 -2.69 0.60 -7.34
CA VAL A 48 -3.36 -0.43 -6.54
C VAL A 48 -3.08 -1.82 -7.12
N SER A 49 -3.16 -1.99 -8.45
CA SER A 49 -2.86 -3.26 -9.10
C SER A 49 -1.40 -3.71 -8.86
N ARG A 50 -0.43 -2.80 -9.02
CA ARG A 50 0.99 -3.12 -8.74
C ARG A 50 1.23 -3.47 -7.28
N HIS A 51 0.56 -2.81 -6.34
CA HIS A 51 0.65 -3.14 -4.91
C HIS A 51 0.14 -4.56 -4.65
N ALA A 52 -1.02 -4.93 -5.23
CA ALA A 52 -1.58 -6.26 -5.10
C ALA A 52 -0.65 -7.35 -5.68
N ASP A 53 -0.04 -7.10 -6.83
CA ASP A 53 0.89 -8.05 -7.47
C ASP A 53 2.17 -8.24 -6.66
N ILE A 54 2.74 -7.15 -6.13
CA ILE A 54 3.91 -7.22 -5.24
C ILE A 54 3.57 -8.02 -3.99
N THR A 55 2.41 -7.74 -3.36
CA THR A 55 1.94 -8.46 -2.18
C THR A 55 1.78 -9.96 -2.47
N ARG A 56 1.18 -10.32 -3.61
CA ARG A 56 1.05 -11.72 -4.05
C ARG A 56 2.42 -12.38 -4.22
N ASN A 57 3.36 -11.71 -4.87
CA ASN A 57 4.69 -12.25 -5.11
C ASN A 57 5.48 -12.45 -3.82
N ILE A 58 5.37 -11.53 -2.85
CA ILE A 58 5.98 -11.70 -1.53
C ILE A 58 5.41 -12.95 -0.84
N ASN A 59 4.09 -13.12 -0.82
CA ASN A 59 3.44 -14.29 -0.22
C ASN A 59 3.83 -15.62 -0.92
N CYS A 60 4.07 -15.58 -2.23
CA CYS A 60 4.58 -16.75 -2.98
C CYS A 60 6.05 -17.06 -2.73
N ILE A 61 6.85 -16.10 -2.24
CA ILE A 61 8.26 -16.30 -1.88
C ILE A 61 8.40 -16.73 -0.42
N GLU A 62 7.47 -16.33 0.44
CA GLU A 62 7.39 -16.78 1.83
C GLU A 62 6.84 -18.22 2.00
N SER A 63 6.36 -18.85 0.93
CA SER A 63 5.87 -20.25 0.90
C SER A 63 6.90 -21.21 0.34
#